data_AF-A0A7S0Q1H1-F1
#
_entry.id   AF-A0A7S0Q1H1-F1
#
_cell.length_a   1.000
_cell.length_b   1.000
_cell.length_c   1.000
_cell.angle_alpha   90.00
_cell.angle_beta   90.00
_cell.angle_gamma   90.00
#
_symmetry.space_group_name_H-M   'P 1'
#
loop_
_entity.id
_entity.type
_entity.pdbx_description
1 polymer ?
#
loop_
_entity_poly.entity_id
_entity_poly.type
_entity_poly.pdbx_seq_one_letter_code
_entity_poly.pdbx_strand_id
1 'polypeptide(L)'
;VGGSSPSLQCFAARLAAGMPLTIAIFGSSITAGHMQKQAERFPSQLGRQLQQRFPNVTVAAYGYPGASAEFMRACHTAMLPVSADLYIIELTDNFMSSKWPAVREAGQTIE
;
A
#
# COMPACT_ATOMS: atom_id res chain seq x y z
N VAL A 1 -13.15 12.11 14.23
CA VAL A 1 -14.04 10.93 14.34
C VAL A 1 -14.14 10.32 12.96
N GLY A 2 -13.45 9.22 12.70
CA GLY A 2 -13.39 8.62 11.36
C GLY A 2 -14.70 7.90 11.04
N GLY A 3 -15.40 8.32 9.98
CA GLY A 3 -16.57 7.60 9.48
C GLY A 3 -16.14 6.36 8.69
N SER A 4 -16.82 5.24 8.92
CA SER A 4 -16.65 4.03 8.09
C SER A 4 -17.48 4.17 6.82
N SER A 5 -16.86 4.05 5.64
CA SER A 5 -17.60 4.06 4.37
C SER A 5 -18.56 2.87 4.29
N PRO A 6 -19.68 2.96 3.53
CA PRO A 6 -20.59 1.84 3.33
C PRO A 6 -19.87 0.57 2.83
N SER A 7 -18.86 0.72 1.97
CA SER A 7 -18.05 -0.40 1.47
C SER A 7 -17.25 -1.08 2.59
N LEU A 8 -16.66 -0.32 3.51
CA LEU A 8 -15.92 -0.88 4.63
C LEU A 8 -16.85 -1.58 5.64
N GLN A 9 -18.05 -1.04 5.85
CA GLN A 9 -19.08 -1.69 6.66
C GLN A 9 -19.54 -3.01 6.02
N CYS A 10 -19.77 -3.03 4.71
CA CYS A 10 -20.12 -4.25 3.97
C CYS A 10 -19.02 -5.31 4.07
N PHE A 11 -17.76 -4.93 3.86
CA PHE A 11 -16.61 -5.83 4.06
C PHE A 11 -16.58 -6.39 5.48
N ALA A 12 -16.76 -5.55 6.50
CA ALA A 12 -16.77 -5.99 7.90
C ALA A 12 -17.91 -6.96 8.21
N ALA A 13 -19.10 -6.75 7.64
CA ALA A 13 -20.23 -7.67 7.77
C ALA A 13 -19.94 -9.03 7.12
N ARG A 14 -19.38 -9.05 5.91
CA ARG A 14 -18.97 -10.28 5.21
C ARG A 14 -17.86 -11.02 5.98
N LEU A 15 -16.93 -10.27 6.57
CA LEU A 15 -15.86 -10.80 7.40
C LEU A 15 -16.42 -11.47 8.68
N ALA A 16 -17.36 -10.81 9.36
CA ALA A 16 -18.04 -11.36 10.54
C ALA A 16 -18.87 -12.60 10.22
N ALA A 17 -19.43 -12.68 9.02
CA ALA A 17 -20.15 -13.86 8.51
C ALA A 17 -19.22 -15.02 8.11
N GLY A 18 -17.90 -14.85 8.21
CA GLY A 18 -16.93 -15.91 7.87
C GLY A 18 -16.82 -16.18 6.37
N MET A 19 -17.22 -15.24 5.50
CA MET A 19 -17.07 -15.43 4.06
C MET A 19 -15.58 -15.52 3.68
N PRO A 20 -15.23 -16.31 2.64
CA PRO A 20 -13.89 -16.25 2.06
C PRO A 20 -13.68 -14.87 1.44
N LEU A 21 -12.67 -14.15 1.92
CA LEU A 21 -12.39 -12.77 1.51
C LEU A 21 -10.92 -12.59 1.16
N THR A 22 -10.69 -11.73 0.18
CA THR A 22 -9.37 -11.40 -0.34
C THR A 22 -9.01 -9.97 0.02
N ILE A 23 -7.80 -9.78 0.54
CA ILE A 23 -7.21 -8.46 0.78
C ILE A 23 -5.97 -8.35 -0.11
N ALA A 24 -5.91 -7.31 -0.93
CA ALA A 24 -4.72 -6.97 -1.69
C ALA A 24 -4.04 -5.74 -1.08
N ILE A 25 -2.75 -5.87 -0.81
CA ILE A 25 -1.90 -4.77 -0.36
C ILE A 25 -1.05 -4.33 -1.54
N PHE A 26 -1.19 -3.08 -1.95
CA PHE A 26 -0.47 -2.48 -3.06
C PHE A 26 0.38 -1.34 -2.55
N GLY A 27 1.70 -1.40 -2.76
CA GLY A 27 2.58 -0.38 -2.23
C GLY A 27 4.02 -0.49 -2.70
N SER A 28 4.89 0.26 -2.04
CA SER A 28 6.28 0.43 -2.47
C SER A 28 7.24 -0.45 -1.65
N SER A 29 8.37 0.10 -1.21
CA SER A 29 9.45 -0.56 -0.47
C SER A 29 8.99 -1.14 0.87
N ILE A 30 8.04 -0.48 1.56
CA ILE A 30 7.50 -0.97 2.84
C ILE A 30 6.68 -2.24 2.60
N THR A 31 5.78 -2.20 1.62
CA THR A 31 4.98 -3.37 1.23
C THR A 31 5.86 -4.52 0.74
N ALA A 32 6.94 -4.22 0.01
CA ALA A 32 7.93 -5.21 -0.41
C ALA A 32 8.78 -5.78 0.75
N GLY A 33 8.83 -5.09 1.89
CA GLY A 33 9.60 -5.49 3.06
C GLY A 33 11.10 -5.21 2.92
N HIS A 34 11.47 -4.02 2.44
CA HIS A 34 12.86 -3.61 2.35
C HIS A 34 13.59 -3.78 3.69
N MET A 35 14.76 -4.45 3.66
CA MET A 35 15.56 -4.82 4.85
C MET A 35 14.88 -5.76 5.86
N GLN A 36 13.73 -6.37 5.52
CA GLN A 36 13.00 -7.28 6.41
C GLN A 36 13.01 -8.71 5.87
N LYS A 37 13.08 -9.69 6.78
CA LYS A 37 12.83 -11.10 6.42
C LYS A 37 11.35 -11.29 6.10
N GLN A 38 11.03 -12.30 5.29
CA GLN A 38 9.67 -12.57 4.82
C GLN A 38 8.62 -12.53 5.95
N ALA A 39 8.87 -13.18 7.08
CA ALA A 39 7.93 -13.27 8.21
C ALA A 39 7.77 -11.95 8.98
N GLU A 40 8.73 -11.03 8.85
CA GLU A 40 8.76 -9.75 9.54
C GLU A 40 8.09 -8.64 8.71
N ARG A 41 7.85 -8.88 7.42
CA ARG A 41 7.19 -7.91 6.54
C ARG A 41 5.78 -7.60 7.03
N PHE A 42 5.40 -6.33 6.95
CA PHE A 42 4.06 -5.87 7.32
C PHE A 42 2.93 -6.75 6.73
N PRO A 43 2.91 -7.06 5.41
CA PRO A 43 1.87 -7.94 4.85
C PRO A 43 1.81 -9.32 5.48
N SER A 44 2.96 -9.92 5.77
CA SER A 44 3.06 -11.25 6.38
C SER A 44 2.55 -11.24 7.82
N GLN A 45 2.91 -10.21 8.60
CA GLN A 45 2.43 -10.07 9.97
C GLN A 45 0.92 -9.85 10.00
N LEU A 46 0.41 -8.96 9.13
CA LEU A 46 -1.02 -8.69 9.01
C LEU A 46 -1.80 -9.95 8.61
N GLY A 47 -1.33 -10.66 7.58
CA GLY A 47 -1.95 -11.91 7.14
C GLY A 47 -2.03 -12.95 8.26
N ARG A 48 -0.92 -13.15 8.99
CA ARG A 48 -0.89 -14.06 10.14
C ARG A 48 -1.88 -13.66 11.23
N GLN A 49 -1.94 -12.38 11.60
CA GLN A 49 -2.87 -11.90 12.63
C GLN A 49 -4.33 -12.00 12.20
N LEU A 50 -4.63 -11.70 10.93
CA LEU A 50 -5.98 -11.83 10.39
C LEU A 50 -6.41 -13.30 10.33
N GLN A 51 -5.56 -14.19 9.84
CA GLN A 51 -5.88 -15.62 9.74
C GLN A 51 -6.12 -16.28 11.11
N GLN A 52 -5.49 -15.79 12.18
CA GLN A 52 -5.77 -16.25 13.54
C GLN A 52 -7.21 -15.97 13.99
N ARG A 53 -7.83 -14.89 13.49
CA ARG A 53 -9.20 -14.49 13.86
C ARG A 53 -10.24 -14.79 12.79
N PHE A 54 -9.84 -14.77 11.53
CA PHE A 54 -10.66 -14.92 10.35
C PHE A 54 -9.94 -15.88 9.38
N PRO A 55 -10.05 -17.20 9.59
CA PRO A 55 -9.24 -18.19 8.87
C PRO A 55 -9.52 -18.24 7.36
N ASN A 56 -10.67 -17.73 6.93
CA ASN A 56 -11.08 -17.68 5.52
C ASN A 56 -10.55 -16.44 4.77
N VAL A 57 -9.73 -15.60 5.42
CA VAL A 57 -9.12 -14.42 4.80
C VAL A 57 -7.77 -14.77 4.18
N THR A 58 -7.60 -14.36 2.93
CA THR A 58 -6.31 -14.42 2.23
C THR A 58 -5.76 -13.03 1.97
N VAL A 59 -4.45 -12.85 2.19
CA VAL A 59 -3.76 -11.58 1.95
C VAL A 59 -2.73 -11.78 0.84
N ALA A 60 -2.79 -10.94 -0.19
CA ALA A 60 -1.81 -10.87 -1.28
C ALA A 60 -1.10 -9.51 -1.24
N ALA A 61 0.21 -9.49 -1.48
CA ALA A 61 1.02 -8.28 -1.42
C ALA A 61 1.74 -8.02 -2.75
N TYR A 62 1.63 -6.77 -3.20
CA TYR A 62 2.16 -6.26 -4.46
C TYR A 62 3.04 -5.04 -4.13
N GLY A 63 4.29 -5.34 -3.75
CA GLY A 63 5.29 -4.35 -3.35
C GLY A 63 6.25 -4.03 -4.49
N TYR A 64 6.43 -2.74 -4.79
CA TYR A 64 7.28 -2.24 -5.86
C TYR A 64 8.34 -1.27 -5.31
N PRO A 65 9.51 -1.78 -4.86
CA PRO A 65 10.57 -0.95 -4.29
C PRO A 65 10.99 0.18 -5.24
N GLY A 66 11.11 1.40 -4.71
CA GLY A 66 11.54 2.57 -5.48
C GLY A 66 10.51 3.14 -6.45
N ALA A 67 9.32 2.54 -6.58
CA ALA A 67 8.26 3.11 -7.40
C ALA A 67 7.70 4.38 -6.74
N SER A 68 7.55 5.46 -7.52
CA SER A 68 6.89 6.68 -7.02
C SER A 68 5.38 6.50 -6.99
N ALA A 69 4.69 7.33 -6.20
CA ALA A 69 3.23 7.30 -6.13
C ALA A 69 2.59 7.61 -7.50
N GLU A 70 3.18 8.51 -8.29
CA GLU A 70 2.73 8.84 -9.64
C GLU A 70 2.82 7.63 -10.57
N PHE A 71 3.96 6.93 -10.56
CA PHE A 71 4.16 5.74 -11.37
C PHE A 71 3.17 4.64 -10.98
N MET A 72 3.04 4.36 -9.68
CA MET A 72 2.10 3.37 -9.17
C MET A 72 0.65 3.70 -9.53
N ARG A 73 0.25 4.98 -9.46
CA ARG A 73 -1.09 5.42 -9.87
C ARG A 73 -1.30 5.25 -11.38
N ALA A 74 -0.33 5.64 -12.20
CA ALA A 74 -0.42 5.56 -13.66
C ALA A 74 -0.45 4.11 -14.16
N CYS A 75 0.27 3.20 -13.49
CA CYS A 75 0.46 1.82 -13.92
C CYS A 75 -0.31 0.79 -13.07
N HIS A 76 -1.22 1.22 -12.19
CA HIS A 76 -1.89 0.34 -11.21
C HIS A 76 -2.60 -0.86 -11.86
N THR A 77 -3.18 -0.71 -13.05
CA THR A 77 -3.86 -1.81 -13.76
C THR A 77 -2.92 -2.95 -14.14
N ALA A 78 -1.67 -2.63 -14.49
CA ALA A 78 -0.64 -3.62 -14.78
C ALA A 78 0.03 -4.17 -13.52
N MET A 79 0.14 -3.34 -12.47
CA MET A 79 0.85 -3.66 -11.24
C MET A 79 -0.04 -4.31 -10.16
N LEU A 80 -1.36 -4.28 -10.33
CA LEU A 80 -2.31 -4.89 -9.41
C LEU A 80 -3.31 -5.73 -10.22
N PRO A 81 -2.88 -6.89 -10.75
CA PRO A 81 -3.67 -7.66 -11.71
C PRO A 81 -4.83 -8.44 -11.07
N VAL A 82 -5.13 -8.22 -9.79
CA VAL A 82 -6.13 -9.00 -9.04
C VAL A 82 -7.30 -8.15 -8.57
N SER A 83 -8.48 -8.77 -8.64
CA SER A 83 -9.66 -8.30 -7.91
C SER A 83 -9.53 -8.68 -6.44
N ALA A 84 -9.85 -7.77 -5.53
CA ALA A 84 -9.87 -8.02 -4.10
C ALA A 84 -11.12 -7.42 -3.44
N ASP A 85 -11.54 -7.98 -2.31
CA ASP A 85 -12.67 -7.46 -1.52
C ASP A 85 -12.29 -6.21 -0.71
N LEU A 86 -11.00 -6.07 -0.39
CA LEU A 86 -10.41 -4.89 0.24
C LEU A 86 -9.02 -4.62 -0.34
N TYR A 87 -8.78 -3.36 -0.68
CA TYR A 87 -7.46 -2.88 -1.08
C TYR A 87 -6.86 -2.02 0.02
N ILE A 88 -5.63 -2.35 0.42
CA ILE A 88 -4.78 -1.51 1.27
C ILE A 88 -3.73 -0.88 0.37
N ILE A 89 -3.75 0.44 0.26
CA ILE A 89 -2.87 1.19 -0.63
C ILE A 89 -1.83 1.92 0.23
N GLU A 90 -0.59 1.46 0.16
CA GLU A 90 0.56 2.11 0.78
C GLU A 90 1.29 2.93 -0.28
N LEU A 91 1.00 4.22 -0.31
CA LEU A 91 1.69 5.20 -1.14
C LEU A 91 2.45 6.12 -0.20
N THR A 92 3.61 5.67 0.27
CA THR A 92 4.59 6.60 0.83
C THR A 92 5.39 7.20 -0.32
N ASP A 93 5.64 8.50 -0.26
CA ASP A 93 6.50 9.14 -1.24
C ASP A 93 7.94 8.63 -1.00
N ASN A 94 8.47 7.83 -1.94
CA ASN A 94 9.89 7.49 -1.93
C ASN A 94 10.76 8.73 -2.18
N PHE A 95 10.18 9.88 -2.58
CA PHE A 95 10.85 11.16 -2.50
C PHE A 95 10.80 11.71 -1.07
N MET A 96 11.81 11.31 -0.28
CA MET A 96 12.40 12.22 0.70
C MET A 96 12.94 13.44 -0.06
N SER A 97 12.12 14.46 -0.25
CA SER A 97 12.48 15.71 -0.94
C SER A 97 13.21 15.46 -2.27
N SER A 98 12.51 15.58 -3.40
CA SER A 98 13.19 16.34 -4.45
C SER A 98 13.66 17.61 -3.74
N LYS A 99 14.98 17.81 -3.58
CA LYS A 99 15.48 19.15 -3.37
C LYS A 99 14.73 19.97 -4.41
N TRP A 100 13.78 20.77 -3.95
CA TRP A 100 13.19 21.81 -4.76
C TRP A 100 14.41 22.48 -5.39
N PRO A 101 14.56 22.53 -6.71
CA PRO A 101 15.65 23.29 -7.27
C PRO A 101 15.46 24.68 -6.67
N ALA A 102 16.41 25.11 -5.83
CA ALA A 102 16.36 26.45 -5.28
C ALA A 102 16.10 27.33 -6.49
N VAL A 103 14.96 28.02 -6.50
CA VAL A 103 14.67 28.98 -7.55
C VAL A 103 15.80 29.99 -7.38
N ARG A 104 16.84 29.88 -8.20
CA ARG A 104 17.87 30.88 -8.27
C ARG A 104 17.14 32.08 -8.86
N GLU A 105 16.96 33.12 -8.06
CA GLU A 105 16.51 34.40 -8.58
C GLU A 105 17.40 34.74 -9.78
N ALA A 106 16.75 35.04 -10.90
CA ALA A 106 17.44 35.49 -12.10
C ALA A 106 18.15 36.80 -11.75
N GLY A 107 19.47 36.76 -11.57
CA GLY A 107 20.24 37.99 -11.36
C GLY A 107 21.57 37.93 -10.62
N GLN A 108 22.03 36.78 -10.10
CA GLN A 108 23.36 36.74 -9.48
C GLN A 108 24.47 36.42 -10.48
N THR A 109 25.13 37.50 -10.91
CA THR A 109 26.40 37.54 -11.65
C THR A 109 27.54 36.93 -10.83
N ILE A 110 28.50 36.32 -11.53
CA ILE A 110 29.71 35.73 -10.94
C ILE A 110 30.80 36.83 -10.93
N GLU A 111 31.37 37.11 -9.76
CA GLU A 111 32.75 37.61 -9.61
C GLU A 111 33.65 36.47 -9.11
#